data_AF-A0A958TBK9-F1
#
_entry.id   AF-A0A958TBK9-F1
#
_cell.length_a   1.000
_cell.length_b   1.000
_cell.length_c   1.000
_cell.angle_alpha   90.00
_cell.angle_beta   90.00
_cell.angle_gamma   90.00
#
_symmetry.space_group_name_H-M   'P 1'
#
loop_
_entity.id
_entity.type
_entity.pdbx_description
1 polymer ?
#
loop_
_entity_poly.entity_id
_entity_poly.type
_entity_poly.pdbx_seq_one_letter_code
_entity_poly.pdbx_strand_id
1 'polypeptide(L)'
;MELTMYSNQSHHNQFLRAQKQVKRLKHFYRHVVLYIIMVIALLLVRYVLLPRMDWMLPDKGFQDWLYWNFVLFPVLWGVALAIHGLTVFRWGAVKKWEDRKIKELMDEEKNDQSQLWN
;
A
#
# COMPACT_ATOMS: atom_id res chain seq x y z
N MET A 1 8.97 37.33 16.79
CA MET A 1 7.55 37.00 16.51
C MET A 1 7.39 36.32 15.14
N GLU A 2 8.14 36.73 14.11
CA GLU A 2 8.12 36.05 12.80
C GLU A 2 8.81 34.67 12.79
N LEU A 3 9.92 34.52 13.53
CA LEU A 3 10.65 33.25 13.63
C LEU A 3 9.82 32.11 14.26
N THR A 4 8.93 32.45 15.20
CA THR A 4 8.00 31.49 15.84
C THR A 4 6.84 31.10 14.94
N MET A 5 6.43 31.98 14.01
CA MET A 5 5.44 31.66 12.97
C MET A 5 6.04 30.74 11.90
N TYR A 6 7.26 31.02 11.44
CA TYR A 6 7.96 30.22 10.43
C TYR A 6 8.25 28.79 10.92
N SER A 7 8.74 28.63 12.16
CA SER A 7 8.99 27.30 12.72
C SER A 7 7.71 26.48 12.84
N ASN A 8 6.61 27.08 13.33
CA ASN A 8 5.32 26.41 13.48
C ASN A 8 4.74 25.97 12.13
N GLN A 9 4.87 26.80 11.08
CA GLN A 9 4.46 26.43 9.72
C GLN A 9 5.26 25.27 9.14
N SER A 10 6.56 25.20 9.43
CA SER A 10 7.41 24.08 9.02
C SER A 10 7.02 22.76 9.71
N HIS A 11 6.73 22.80 11.02
CA HIS A 11 6.31 21.64 11.80
C HIS A 11 4.92 21.14 11.36
N HIS A 12 4.00 22.07 11.08
CA HIS A 12 2.66 21.75 10.57
C HIS A 12 2.72 21.03 9.22
N ASN A 13 3.57 21.50 8.30
CA ASN A 13 3.78 20.86 7.00
C ASN A 13 4.39 19.46 7.10
N GLN A 14 5.32 19.23 8.03
CA GLN A 14 5.89 17.90 8.29
C GLN A 14 4.83 16.93 8.82
N PHE A 15 4.00 17.36 9.78
CA PHE A 15 2.88 16.58 10.31
C PHE A 15 1.87 16.20 9.23
N LEU A 16 1.46 17.16 8.39
CA LEU A 16 0.55 16.92 7.27
C LEU A 16 1.11 15.92 6.26
N ARG A 17 2.42 16.01 5.97
CA ARG A 17 3.11 15.09 5.06
C ARG A 17 3.12 13.66 5.63
N ALA A 18 3.47 13.50 6.90
CA ALA A 18 3.47 12.20 7.57
C ALA A 18 2.05 11.58 7.62
N GLN A 19 1.04 12.39 7.95
CA GLN A 19 -0.36 11.95 8.01
C GLN A 19 -0.87 11.48 6.63
N LYS A 20 -0.51 12.19 5.55
CA LYS A 20 -0.84 11.77 4.17
C LYS A 20 -0.18 10.43 3.79
N GLN A 21 1.03 10.15 4.26
CA GLN A 21 1.69 8.85 4.01
C GLN A 21 0.94 7.72 4.72
N VAL A 22 0.61 7.89 6.00
CA VAL A 22 -0.14 6.89 6.79
C VAL A 22 -1.52 6.63 6.19
N LYS A 23 -2.21 7.68 5.71
CA LYS A 23 -3.53 7.56 5.09
C LYS A 23 -3.50 6.72 3.80
N ARG A 24 -2.48 6.90 2.96
CA ARG A 24 -2.29 6.08 1.75
C ARG A 24 -2.02 4.61 2.09
N LEU A 25 -1.16 4.38 3.09
CA LEU A 25 -0.84 3.02 3.53
C LEU A 25 -2.08 2.31 4.08
N LYS A 26 -2.88 2.99 4.93
CA LYS A 26 -4.16 2.46 5.45
C LYS A 26 -5.14 2.10 4.33
N HIS A 27 -5.17 2.86 3.24
CA HIS A 27 -6.05 2.57 2.11
C HIS A 27 -5.61 1.31 1.36
N PHE A 28 -4.30 1.17 1.12
CA PHE A 28 -3.71 -0.04 0.53
C PHE A 28 -3.97 -1.28 1.38
N TYR A 29 -3.71 -1.23 2.69
CA TYR A 29 -3.97 -2.35 3.59
C TYR A 29 -5.42 -2.82 3.57
N ARG A 30 -6.37 -1.91 3.39
CA ARG A 30 -7.79 -2.27 3.27
C ARG A 30 -8.06 -3.14 2.04
N HIS A 31 -7.41 -2.82 0.91
CA HIS A 31 -7.51 -3.63 -0.31
C HIS A 31 -6.85 -5.00 -0.13
N VAL A 32 -5.69 -5.07 0.53
CA VAL A 32 -5.00 -6.33 0.85
C VAL A 32 -5.87 -7.21 1.75
N VAL A 33 -6.45 -6.65 2.81
CA VAL A 33 -7.32 -7.39 3.74
C VAL A 33 -8.55 -7.93 3.02
N LEU A 34 -9.21 -7.13 2.20
CA LEU A 34 -10.34 -7.58 1.39
C LEU A 34 -9.94 -8.69 0.42
N TYR A 35 -8.76 -8.59 -0.21
CA TYR A 35 -8.24 -9.64 -1.08
C TYR A 35 -8.00 -10.96 -0.33
N ILE A 36 -7.40 -10.91 0.87
CA ILE A 36 -7.19 -12.11 1.70
C ILE A 36 -8.53 -12.74 2.08
N ILE A 37 -9.51 -11.95 2.51
CA ILE A 37 -10.85 -12.43 2.84
C ILE A 37 -11.51 -13.09 1.62
N MET A 38 -11.39 -12.47 0.44
CA MET A 38 -11.92 -13.01 -0.83
C MET A 38 -11.26 -14.36 -1.16
N VAL A 39 -9.94 -14.47 -1.05
CA VAL A 39 -9.22 -15.74 -1.30
C VAL A 39 -9.66 -16.83 -0.32
N ILE A 40 -9.79 -16.51 0.96
CA ILE A 40 -10.29 -17.47 1.97
C ILE A 40 -11.73 -17.90 1.66
N ALA A 41 -12.60 -16.96 1.27
CA ALA A 41 -13.97 -17.26 0.88
C ALA A 41 -14.01 -18.18 -0.36
N LEU A 42 -13.18 -17.94 -1.38
CA LEU A 42 -13.08 -18.80 -2.56
C LEU A 42 -12.59 -20.21 -2.20
N LEU A 43 -11.61 -20.33 -1.29
CA LEU A 43 -11.15 -21.64 -0.79
C LEU A 43 -12.26 -22.36 -0.02
N LEU A 44 -13.01 -21.66 0.84
CA LEU A 44 -14.15 -22.24 1.55
C LEU A 44 -15.23 -22.72 0.58
N VAL A 45 -15.57 -21.92 -0.44
CA VAL A 45 -16.50 -22.32 -1.49
C VAL A 45 -16.02 -23.59 -2.17
N ARG A 46 -14.73 -23.67 -2.52
CA ARG A 46 -14.15 -24.85 -3.18
C ARG A 46 -14.17 -26.11 -2.33
N TYR A 47 -13.75 -26.04 -1.07
CA TYR A 47 -13.57 -27.23 -0.23
C TYR A 47 -14.82 -27.63 0.55
N VAL A 48 -15.73 -26.69 0.80
CA VAL A 48 -16.92 -26.94 1.64
C VAL A 48 -18.20 -26.92 0.83
N LEU A 49 -18.39 -25.92 -0.06
CA LEU A 49 -19.66 -25.75 -0.77
C LEU A 49 -19.75 -26.57 -2.06
N LEU A 50 -18.70 -26.60 -2.89
CA LEU A 50 -18.71 -27.36 -4.14
C LEU A 50 -18.93 -28.86 -3.94
N PRO A 51 -18.27 -29.57 -3.00
CA PRO A 51 -18.50 -31.01 -2.79
C PRO A 51 -19.90 -31.30 -2.22
N ARG A 52 -20.53 -30.33 -1.55
CA ARG A 52 -21.92 -30.43 -1.04
C ARG A 52 -22.95 -30.19 -2.15
N MET A 53 -22.56 -29.57 -3.25
CA MET A 53 -23.41 -29.20 -4.39
C MET A 53 -23.03 -29.93 -5.68
N ASP A 54 -22.25 -31.00 -5.57
CA ASP A 54 -21.80 -31.84 -6.69
C ASP A 54 -22.98 -32.38 -7.52
N TRP A 55 -24.14 -32.55 -6.88
CA TRP A 55 -25.39 -32.98 -7.50
C TRP A 55 -26.13 -31.89 -8.31
N MET A 56 -25.77 -30.60 -8.15
CA MET A 56 -26.41 -29.47 -8.85
C MET A 56 -25.72 -29.10 -10.17
N LEU A 57 -24.48 -29.54 -10.40
CA LEU A 57 -23.68 -29.17 -11.58
C LEU A 57 -23.24 -30.44 -12.34
N PRO A 58 -24.14 -31.10 -13.10
CA PRO A 58 -23.83 -32.37 -13.75
C PRO A 58 -22.95 -32.24 -15.01
N ASP A 59 -22.81 -31.04 -15.58
CA ASP A 59 -21.98 -30.81 -16.77
C ASP A 59 -20.50 -30.59 -16.40
N LYS A 60 -19.65 -31.55 -16.77
CA LYS A 60 -18.20 -31.50 -16.53
C LYS A 60 -17.51 -30.32 -17.22
N GLY A 61 -17.98 -29.93 -18.40
CA GLY A 61 -17.40 -28.80 -19.14
C GLY A 61 -17.55 -27.49 -18.38
N PHE A 62 -18.74 -27.25 -17.82
CA PHE A 62 -19.00 -26.09 -16.98
C PHE A 62 -18.23 -26.11 -15.65
N GLN A 63 -18.07 -27.29 -15.01
CA GLN A 63 -17.26 -27.43 -13.79
C GLN A 63 -15.78 -27.08 -14.03
N ASP A 64 -15.19 -27.58 -15.11
CA ASP A 64 -13.80 -27.26 -15.46
C ASP A 64 -13.63 -25.77 -15.80
N TRP A 65 -14.57 -25.19 -16.55
CA TRP A 65 -14.56 -23.76 -16.82
C TRP A 65 -14.63 -22.94 -15.52
N LEU A 66 -15.53 -23.27 -14.59
CA LEU A 66 -15.61 -22.62 -13.29
C LEU A 66 -14.32 -22.77 -12.48
N TYR A 67 -13.72 -23.96 -12.48
CA TYR A 67 -12.47 -24.24 -11.79
C TYR A 67 -11.33 -23.32 -12.25
N TRP A 68 -11.13 -23.23 -13.57
CA TRP A 68 -10.10 -22.38 -14.15
C TRP A 68 -10.33 -20.90 -13.82
N ASN A 69 -11.57 -20.43 -13.87
CA ASN A 69 -11.91 -19.06 -13.50
C ASN A 69 -11.66 -18.79 -12.00
N PHE A 70 -12.07 -19.69 -11.12
CA PHE A 70 -11.84 -19.57 -9.67
C PHE A 70 -10.37 -19.50 -9.27
N VAL A 71 -9.45 -20.02 -10.09
CA VAL A 71 -8.00 -19.93 -9.87
C VAL A 71 -7.41 -18.71 -10.58
N LEU A 72 -7.76 -18.49 -11.86
CA LEU A 72 -7.18 -17.41 -12.66
C LEU A 72 -7.56 -16.02 -12.14
N PHE A 73 -8.81 -15.80 -11.74
CA PHE A 73 -9.26 -14.50 -11.23
C PHE A 73 -8.47 -14.03 -10.00
N PRO A 74 -8.38 -14.79 -8.89
CA PRO A 74 -7.59 -14.38 -7.74
C PRO A 74 -6.09 -14.32 -8.04
N VAL A 75 -5.55 -15.18 -8.91
CA VAL A 75 -4.13 -15.10 -9.30
C VAL A 75 -3.82 -13.79 -10.03
N LEU A 76 -4.62 -13.42 -11.04
CA LEU A 76 -4.44 -12.16 -11.78
C LEU A 76 -4.62 -10.94 -10.87
N TRP A 77 -5.64 -10.96 -10.01
CA TRP A 77 -5.85 -9.91 -9.01
C TRP A 77 -4.71 -9.83 -7.99
N GLY A 78 -4.16 -10.98 -7.59
CA GLY A 78 -2.98 -11.06 -6.71
C GLY A 78 -1.75 -10.42 -7.34
N VAL A 79 -1.51 -10.66 -8.64
CA VAL A 79 -0.41 -10.02 -9.39
C VAL A 79 -0.62 -8.50 -9.47
N ALA A 80 -1.83 -8.05 -9.80
CA ALA A 80 -2.15 -6.62 -9.83
C ALA A 80 -1.93 -5.95 -8.46
N LEU A 81 -2.32 -6.63 -7.38
CA LEU A 81 -2.17 -6.15 -6.01
C LEU A 81 -0.70 -6.14 -5.57
N ALA A 82 0.10 -7.11 -6.01
CA ALA A 82 1.55 -7.14 -5.78
C ALA A 82 2.25 -5.97 -6.46
N ILE A 83 1.92 -5.68 -7.73
CA ILE A 83 2.45 -4.52 -8.47
C ILE A 83 2.06 -3.20 -7.77
N HIS A 84 0.79 -3.09 -7.34
CA HIS A 84 0.31 -1.93 -6.62
C HIS A 84 1.04 -1.75 -5.28
N GLY A 85 1.26 -2.84 -4.54
CA GLY A 85 2.03 -2.87 -3.30
C GLY A 85 3.47 -2.43 -3.48
N LEU A 86 4.15 -2.93 -4.52
CA LEU A 86 5.50 -2.51 -4.89
C LEU A 86 5.55 -1.00 -5.18
N THR A 87 4.57 -0.46 -5.88
CA THR A 87 4.51 0.97 -6.20
C THR A 87 4.32 1.82 -4.95
N VAL A 88 3.41 1.42 -4.04
CA VAL A 88 3.15 2.12 -2.77
C VAL A 88 4.38 2.08 -1.86
N PHE A 89 5.04 0.93 -1.73
CA PHE A 89 6.25 0.79 -0.90
C PHE A 89 7.45 1.54 -1.48
N ARG A 90 7.65 1.48 -2.81
CA ARG A 90 8.75 2.19 -3.48
C ARG A 90 8.59 3.69 -3.35
N TRP A 91 7.37 4.22 -3.49
CA TRP A 91 7.09 5.64 -3.25
C TRP A 91 7.35 6.03 -1.79
N GLY A 92 6.97 5.17 -0.83
CA GLY A 92 7.25 5.40 0.59
C GLY A 92 8.74 5.46 0.91
N ALA A 93 9.54 4.55 0.35
CA ALA A 93 10.98 4.48 0.57
C ALA A 93 11.74 5.65 -0.09
N VAL A 94 11.42 5.97 -1.35
CA VAL A 94 12.03 7.09 -2.08
C VAL A 94 11.74 8.41 -1.36
N LYS A 95 10.50 8.62 -0.95
CA LYS A 95 10.12 9.84 -0.24
C LYS A 95 10.80 9.98 1.12
N LYS A 96 11.00 8.87 1.84
CA LYS A 96 11.76 8.88 3.11
C LYS A 96 13.24 9.21 2.90
N TRP A 97 13.83 8.72 1.80
CA TRP A 97 15.20 9.08 1.42
C TRP A 97 15.31 10.56 1.04
N GLU A 98 14.35 11.08 0.28
CA GLU A 98 14.27 12.49 -0.12
C GLU A 98 14.14 13.42 1.08
N ASP A 99 13.21 13.12 2.01
CA ASP A 99 13.01 13.89 3.24
C ASP A 99 14.29 13.90 4.11
N ARG A 100 15.07 12.81 4.15
CA ARG A 100 16.37 12.77 4.85
C ARG A 100 17.41 13.64 4.17
N LYS A 101 17.49 13.60 2.84
CA LYS A 101 18.51 14.34 2.09
C LYS A 101 18.26 15.85 2.13
N ILE A 102 17.00 16.28 2.07
CA ILE A 102 16.62 17.68 2.27
C ILE A 102 17.04 18.15 3.66
N LYS A 103 16.86 17.32 4.70
CA LYS A 103 17.27 17.66 6.06
C LYS A 103 18.79 17.82 6.19
N GLU A 104 19.56 16.90 5.60
CA GLU A 104 21.03 17.01 5.57
C GLU A 104 21.48 18.31 4.88
N LEU A 105 20.92 18.66 3.72
CA LEU A 105 21.25 19.89 3.01
C LEU A 105 20.90 21.16 3.82
N MET A 106 19.76 21.18 4.51
CA MET A 106 19.38 22.30 5.38
C MET A 106 20.31 22.45 6.60
N ASP A 107 20.81 21.33 7.13
CA ASP A 107 21.74 21.34 8.26
C ASP A 107 23.16 21.76 7.82
N GLU A 108 23.59 21.38 6.61
CA GLU A 108 24.82 21.88 5.97
C GLU A 108 24.76 23.40 5.75
N GLU A 109 23.66 23.93 5.19
CA GLU A 109 23.48 25.37 4.95
C GLU A 109 23.56 26.21 6.23
N LYS A 110 22.98 25.71 7.34
CA LYS A 110 23.06 26.35 8.65
C LYS A 110 24.46 26.35 9.22
N ASN A 111 25.21 25.26 9.03
CA ASN A 111 26.56 25.14 9.54
C ASN A 111 27.51 26.07 8.77
N ASP A 112 27.39 26.12 7.44
CA ASP A 112 28.14 27.06 6.58
C ASP A 112 27.85 28.52 6.94
N GLN A 113 26.57 28.89 7.14
CA GLN A 113 26.26 30.24 7.61
C GLN A 113 26.90 30.52 8.98
N SER A 114 26.88 29.59 9.92
CA SER A 114 27.49 29.79 11.24
C SER A 114 29.01 29.96 11.20
N GLN A 115 29.69 29.40 10.18
CA GLN A 115 31.12 29.59 9.98
C GLN A 115 31.47 30.91 9.29
N LEU A 116 30.55 31.49 8.52
CA LEU A 116 30.74 32.80 7.88
C LEU A 116 30.55 33.99 8.84
N TRP A 117 29.89 33.78 9.98
CA TRP A 117 29.65 34.80 11.02
C TRP A 117 30.64 34.73 12.20
N ASN A 118 31.62 33.83 12.17
CA ASN A 118 32.76 33.74 13.10
C ASN A 118 34.04 34.24 12.43
#